data_AF-A0A517QVA7-F1
#
_entry.id   AF-A0A517QVA7-F1
#
_cell.length_a   1.000
_cell.length_b   1.000
_cell.length_c   1.000
_cell.angle_alpha   90.00
_cell.angle_beta   90.00
_cell.angle_gamma   90.00
#
_symmetry.space_group_name_H-M   'P 1'
#
loop_
_entity.id
_entity.type
_entity.pdbx_description
1 polymer ?
#
loop_
_entity_poly.entity_id
_entity_poly.type
_entity_poly.pdbx_seq_one_letter_code
_entity_poly.pdbx_strand_id
1 'polypeptide(L)'
;MLFKQPHLILCLAGLLAVGCTTDSGDIQEARQDLEETKQEARQDIAQAEQNVHETRKFSQEEMEEEQEALENLAETKKEAREDINSAEKELRETKKEAEKDRRANLEAAQEDLKAQEKDVLQAQQNVDELKVELDAAQAKLKELQEGADKDAIDAAQDEVKSKLEELKEAKNTLQEEKDEVANSHKKIDELKSE
;
A
#
# COMPACT_ATOMS: atom_id res chain seq x y z
N MET A 1 1.44 -96.37 -4.83
CA MET A 1 1.25 -96.89 -6.20
C MET A 1 2.59 -96.70 -6.91
N LEU A 2 3.44 -97.74 -7.06
CA LEU A 2 3.40 -98.77 -8.13
C LEU A 2 3.53 -98.08 -9.51
N PHE A 3 4.55 -98.22 -10.36
CA PHE A 3 5.48 -99.30 -10.76
C PHE A 3 6.83 -98.65 -11.19
N LYS A 4 8.05 -99.15 -10.92
CA LYS A 4 8.71 -100.44 -11.25
C LYS A 4 9.20 -100.52 -12.72
N GLN A 5 10.49 -100.21 -12.90
CA GLN A 5 11.57 -100.77 -13.76
C GLN A 5 11.28 -101.99 -14.70
N PRO A 6 12.19 -102.45 -15.61
CA PRO A 6 13.28 -101.80 -16.39
C PRO A 6 13.53 -102.42 -17.82
N HIS A 7 14.56 -101.92 -18.52
CA HIS A 7 15.49 -102.54 -19.51
C HIS A 7 15.01 -103.42 -20.70
N LEU A 8 15.42 -102.99 -21.90
CA LEU A 8 15.98 -103.82 -23.00
C LEU A 8 16.80 -102.85 -23.90
N ILE A 9 18.14 -102.85 -23.87
CA ILE A 9 19.10 -103.77 -24.51
C ILE A 9 19.07 -103.69 -26.05
N LEU A 10 20.21 -103.23 -26.57
CA LEU A 10 20.81 -103.41 -27.90
C LEU A 10 20.01 -103.01 -29.15
N CYS A 11 20.54 -102.01 -29.87
CA CYS A 11 21.06 -102.27 -31.21
C CYS A 11 22.28 -101.40 -31.51
N LEU A 12 23.34 -102.09 -31.89
CA LEU A 12 24.61 -101.61 -32.38
C LEU A 12 24.47 -100.98 -33.77
N ALA A 13 25.52 -100.22 -34.11
CA ALA A 13 26.03 -99.94 -35.45
C ALA A 13 25.35 -98.80 -36.24
N GLY A 14 26.12 -97.72 -36.32
CA GLY A 14 25.91 -96.60 -37.24
C GLY A 14 27.13 -95.70 -37.23
N LEU A 15 28.30 -96.27 -37.55
CA LEU A 15 29.49 -95.54 -37.97
C LEU A 15 29.09 -94.57 -39.09
N LEU A 16 29.55 -93.32 -39.02
CA LEU A 16 30.05 -92.45 -40.10
C LEU A 16 30.16 -91.05 -39.48
N ALA A 17 31.30 -90.63 -38.93
CA ALA A 17 32.39 -90.09 -39.72
C ALA A 17 31.90 -89.14 -40.84
N VAL A 18 31.39 -87.97 -40.43
CA VAL A 18 31.50 -86.72 -41.17
C VAL A 18 32.05 -85.75 -40.13
N GLY A 19 33.36 -85.62 -40.03
CA GLY A 19 34.14 -84.90 -41.03
C GLY A 19 34.32 -83.50 -40.48
N CYS A 20 35.47 -83.25 -39.85
CA CYS A 20 35.98 -81.92 -39.66
C CYS A 20 36.22 -81.32 -41.06
N THR A 21 35.17 -80.80 -41.67
CA THR A 21 35.25 -79.78 -42.69
C THR A 21 34.47 -78.63 -42.12
N THR A 22 35.11 -77.87 -41.23
CA THR A 22 34.85 -76.43 -41.22
C THR A 22 35.19 -76.00 -42.64
N ASP A 23 34.16 -75.92 -43.47
CA ASP A 23 34.31 -75.46 -44.84
C ASP A 23 34.92 -74.06 -44.72
N SER A 24 35.98 -73.79 -45.46
CA SER A 24 36.62 -72.47 -45.41
C SER A 24 35.64 -71.33 -45.74
N GLY A 25 34.52 -71.66 -46.39
CA GLY A 25 33.37 -70.79 -46.62
C GLY A 25 32.64 -70.35 -45.34
N ASP A 26 32.31 -71.26 -44.42
CA ASP A 26 31.55 -70.92 -43.19
C ASP A 26 32.37 -70.02 -42.24
N ILE A 27 33.69 -70.23 -42.18
CA ILE A 27 34.61 -69.36 -41.42
C ILE A 27 34.75 -67.98 -42.08
N GLN A 28 34.65 -67.93 -43.41
CA GLN A 28 34.75 -66.68 -44.18
C GLN A 28 33.46 -65.85 -44.07
N GLU A 29 32.30 -66.50 -44.11
CA GLU A 29 30.98 -65.89 -43.86
C GLU A 29 30.90 -65.33 -42.43
N ALA A 30 31.26 -66.13 -41.42
CA ALA A 30 31.28 -65.65 -40.03
C ALA A 30 32.27 -64.48 -39.79
N ARG A 31 33.35 -64.36 -40.59
CA ARG A 31 34.26 -63.20 -40.54
C ARG A 31 33.67 -61.97 -41.22
N GLN A 32 32.93 -62.16 -42.30
CA GLN A 32 32.25 -61.08 -43.01
C GLN A 32 31.13 -60.51 -42.14
N ASP A 33 30.31 -61.36 -41.53
CA ASP A 33 29.26 -60.97 -40.59
C ASP A 33 29.84 -60.26 -39.36
N LEU A 34 31.00 -60.71 -38.87
CA LEU A 34 31.69 -60.04 -37.76
C LEU A 34 32.20 -58.64 -38.13
N GLU A 35 32.71 -58.45 -39.35
CA GLU A 35 33.13 -57.12 -39.81
C GLU A 35 31.92 -56.22 -40.12
N GLU A 36 30.82 -56.76 -40.63
CA GLU A 36 29.55 -56.03 -40.85
C GLU A 36 28.95 -55.58 -39.51
N THR A 37 28.79 -56.50 -38.55
CA THR A 37 28.30 -56.16 -37.20
C THR A 37 29.22 -55.19 -36.46
N LYS A 38 30.54 -55.26 -36.67
CA LYS A 38 31.49 -54.30 -36.12
C LYS A 38 31.40 -52.94 -36.80
N GLN A 39 31.07 -52.90 -38.09
CA GLN A 39 30.81 -51.67 -38.82
C GLN A 39 29.49 -51.02 -38.38
N GLU A 40 28.43 -51.81 -38.23
CA GLU A 40 27.13 -51.38 -37.67
C GLU A 40 27.29 -50.87 -36.24
N ALA A 41 27.96 -51.63 -35.36
CA ALA A 41 28.23 -51.19 -33.99
C ALA A 41 29.06 -49.89 -33.94
N ARG A 42 29.97 -49.68 -34.88
CA ARG A 42 30.71 -48.40 -35.00
C ARG A 42 29.81 -47.26 -35.44
N GLN A 43 28.87 -47.51 -36.34
CA GLN A 43 27.87 -46.52 -36.76
C GLN A 43 26.91 -46.18 -35.61
N ASP A 44 26.45 -47.19 -34.87
CA ASP A 44 25.58 -47.02 -33.70
C ASP A 44 26.28 -46.23 -32.60
N ILE A 45 27.56 -46.53 -32.31
CA ILE A 45 28.36 -45.77 -31.35
C ILE A 45 28.53 -44.33 -31.84
N ALA A 46 28.87 -44.12 -33.11
CA ALA A 46 29.03 -42.76 -33.66
C ALA A 46 27.71 -41.96 -33.59
N GLN A 47 26.57 -42.59 -33.87
CA GLN A 47 25.25 -41.96 -33.77
C GLN A 47 24.88 -41.67 -32.31
N ALA A 48 25.16 -42.60 -31.39
CA ALA A 48 24.93 -42.40 -29.97
C ALA A 48 25.82 -41.27 -29.41
N GLU A 49 27.09 -41.20 -29.80
CA GLU A 49 28.00 -40.12 -29.44
C GLU A 49 27.52 -38.76 -29.95
N GLN A 50 27.03 -38.70 -31.19
CA GLN A 50 26.43 -37.49 -31.75
C GLN A 50 25.19 -37.06 -30.94
N ASN A 51 24.27 -37.99 -30.66
CA ASN A 51 23.06 -37.69 -29.88
C ASN A 51 23.39 -37.19 -28.46
N VAL A 52 24.38 -37.80 -27.79
CA VAL A 52 24.86 -37.35 -26.48
C VAL A 52 25.47 -35.95 -26.57
N HIS A 53 26.27 -35.68 -27.60
CA HIS A 53 26.85 -34.36 -27.81
C HIS A 53 25.77 -33.29 -28.06
N GLU A 54 24.77 -33.58 -28.90
CA GLU A 54 23.67 -32.66 -29.19
C GLU A 54 22.81 -32.41 -27.94
N THR A 55 22.47 -33.46 -27.19
CA THR A 55 21.72 -33.34 -25.93
C THR A 55 22.48 -32.51 -24.89
N ARG A 56 23.80 -32.73 -24.77
CA ARG A 56 24.65 -31.97 -23.85
C ARG A 56 24.74 -30.50 -24.24
N LYS A 57 24.89 -30.22 -25.54
CA LYS A 57 24.93 -28.85 -26.05
C LYS A 57 23.61 -28.13 -25.78
N PHE A 58 22.49 -28.77 -26.09
CA PHE A 58 21.16 -28.23 -25.84
C PHE A 58 20.93 -27.95 -24.34
N SER A 59 21.27 -28.91 -23.47
CA SER A 59 21.14 -28.72 -22.02
C SER A 59 22.05 -27.62 -21.47
N GLN A 60 23.23 -27.41 -22.06
CA GLN A 60 24.11 -26.30 -21.68
C GLN A 60 23.53 -24.96 -22.10
N GLU A 61 23.02 -24.85 -23.32
CA GLU A 61 22.35 -23.64 -23.83
C GLU A 61 21.12 -23.29 -22.97
N GLU A 62 20.27 -24.27 -22.60
CA GLU A 62 19.12 -24.03 -21.70
C GLU A 62 19.56 -23.55 -20.30
N MET A 63 20.62 -24.13 -19.72
CA MET A 63 21.12 -23.68 -18.41
C MET A 63 21.70 -22.27 -18.46
N GLU A 64 22.38 -21.90 -19.55
CA GLU A 64 22.92 -20.55 -19.75
C GLU A 64 21.78 -19.53 -19.90
N GLU A 65 20.74 -19.84 -20.69
CA GLU A 65 19.54 -19.00 -20.81
C GLU A 65 18.79 -18.83 -19.49
N GLU A 66 18.65 -19.91 -18.70
CA GLU A 66 18.00 -19.85 -17.39
C GLU A 66 18.81 -19.00 -16.40
N GLN A 67 20.14 -19.12 -16.42
CA GLN A 67 21.01 -18.30 -15.57
C GLN A 67 20.91 -16.81 -15.94
N GLU A 68 20.95 -16.47 -17.23
CA GLU A 68 20.77 -15.09 -17.69
C GLU A 68 19.39 -14.54 -17.29
N ALA A 69 18.34 -15.34 -17.40
CA ALA A 69 17.00 -14.95 -16.96
C ALA A 69 16.93 -14.69 -15.44
N LEU A 70 17.62 -15.50 -14.62
CA LEU A 70 17.69 -15.30 -13.17
C LEU A 70 18.50 -14.06 -12.78
N GLU A 71 19.61 -13.79 -13.48
CA GLU A 71 20.43 -12.59 -13.27
C GLU A 71 19.63 -11.32 -13.63
N ASN A 72 18.98 -11.30 -14.79
CA ASN A 72 18.08 -10.21 -15.20
C ASN A 72 16.92 -10.03 -14.20
N LEU A 73 16.34 -11.11 -13.69
CA LEU A 73 15.29 -11.05 -12.67
C LEU A 73 15.81 -10.49 -11.34
N ALA A 74 17.06 -10.81 -10.96
CA ALA A 74 17.67 -10.30 -9.74
C ALA A 74 17.96 -8.80 -9.86
N GLU A 75 18.46 -8.34 -11.01
CA GLU A 75 18.73 -6.93 -11.30
C GLU A 75 17.43 -6.11 -11.30
N THR A 76 16.41 -6.54 -12.04
CA THR A 76 15.10 -5.88 -12.07
C THR A 76 14.44 -5.82 -10.68
N LYS A 77 14.56 -6.88 -9.87
CA LYS A 77 14.08 -6.86 -8.48
C LYS A 77 14.86 -5.89 -7.60
N LYS A 78 16.16 -5.72 -7.85
CA LYS A 78 16.99 -4.77 -7.11
C LYS A 78 16.61 -3.34 -7.46
N GLU A 79 16.48 -3.01 -8.74
CA GLU A 79 16.03 -1.69 -9.21
C GLU A 79 14.64 -1.35 -8.64
N ALA A 80 13.69 -2.28 -8.76
CA ALA A 80 12.35 -2.09 -8.20
C ALA A 80 12.36 -1.83 -6.68
N ARG A 81 13.28 -2.46 -5.93
CA ARG A 81 13.43 -2.19 -4.49
C ARG A 81 14.01 -0.81 -4.22
N GLU A 82 14.98 -0.38 -5.02
CA GLU A 82 15.57 0.96 -4.89
C GLU A 82 14.53 2.04 -5.20
N ASP A 83 13.72 1.84 -6.24
CA ASP A 83 12.59 2.73 -6.58
C ASP A 83 11.55 2.80 -5.46
N ILE A 84 11.14 1.64 -4.92
CA ILE A 84 10.20 1.60 -3.79
C ILE A 84 10.79 2.33 -2.57
N ASN A 85 12.05 2.08 -2.22
CA ASN A 85 12.69 2.75 -1.09
C ASN A 85 12.77 4.27 -1.29
N SER A 86 13.06 4.72 -2.51
CA SER A 86 13.08 6.15 -2.84
C SER A 86 11.69 6.76 -2.72
N ALA A 87 10.68 6.13 -3.31
CA ALA A 87 9.28 6.58 -3.24
C ALA A 87 8.75 6.60 -1.79
N GLU A 88 9.09 5.60 -0.97
CA GLU A 88 8.72 5.57 0.44
C GLU A 88 9.38 6.71 1.23
N LYS A 89 10.64 7.04 0.92
CA LYS A 89 11.33 8.16 1.54
C LYS A 89 10.69 9.49 1.17
N GLU A 90 10.41 9.72 -0.11
CA GLU A 90 9.73 10.93 -0.59
C GLU A 90 8.32 11.07 -0.01
N LEU A 91 7.57 9.96 0.06
CA LEU A 91 6.25 9.93 0.70
C LEU A 91 6.34 10.28 2.18
N ARG A 92 7.35 9.77 2.89
CA ARG A 92 7.57 10.07 4.31
C ARG A 92 7.93 11.54 4.54
N GLU A 93 8.79 12.10 3.70
CA GLU A 93 9.17 13.52 3.77
C GLU A 93 7.96 14.42 3.47
N THR A 94 7.20 14.10 2.42
CA THR A 94 5.97 14.83 2.07
C THR A 94 4.93 14.78 3.18
N LYS A 95 4.67 13.60 3.76
CA LYS A 95 3.75 13.45 4.90
C LYS A 95 4.21 14.26 6.11
N LYS A 96 5.52 14.30 6.38
CA LYS A 96 6.08 15.05 7.51
C LYS A 96 5.90 16.56 7.34
N GLU A 97 6.15 17.09 6.16
CA GLU A 97 5.93 18.53 5.90
C GLU A 97 4.44 18.86 5.92
N ALA A 98 3.57 18.03 5.33
CA ALA A 98 2.12 18.23 5.41
C ALA A 98 1.59 18.24 6.86
N GLU A 99 2.07 17.32 7.72
CA GLU A 99 1.73 17.32 9.15
C GLU A 99 2.23 18.55 9.89
N LYS A 100 3.43 19.04 9.53
CA LYS A 100 3.99 20.26 10.13
C LYS A 100 3.18 21.49 9.75
N ASP A 101 2.81 21.62 8.48
CA ASP A 101 1.98 22.72 7.98
C ASP A 101 0.59 22.68 8.61
N ARG A 102 -0.03 21.49 8.67
CA ARG A 102 -1.33 21.29 9.34
C ARG A 102 -1.27 21.68 10.81
N ARG A 103 -0.22 21.26 11.51
CA ARG A 103 -0.02 21.61 12.92
C ARG A 103 0.16 23.12 13.11
N ALA A 104 0.94 23.78 12.27
CA ALA A 104 1.12 25.23 12.33
C ALA A 104 -0.21 25.96 12.10
N ASN A 105 -1.02 25.51 11.13
CA ASN A 105 -2.35 26.06 10.88
C ASN A 105 -3.31 25.85 12.06
N LEU A 106 -3.25 24.69 12.70
CA LEU A 106 -4.07 24.38 13.88
C LEU A 106 -3.66 25.27 15.07
N GLU A 107 -2.36 25.44 15.31
CA GLU A 107 -1.85 26.31 16.39
C GLU A 107 -2.26 27.77 16.15
N ALA A 108 -2.10 28.29 14.93
CA ALA A 108 -2.53 29.64 14.57
C ALA A 108 -4.05 29.84 14.76
N ALA A 109 -4.87 28.90 14.27
CA ALA A 109 -6.32 28.99 14.43
C ALA A 109 -6.75 28.95 15.90
N GLN A 110 -6.04 28.20 16.75
CA GLN A 110 -6.29 28.18 18.20
C GLN A 110 -5.90 29.48 18.90
N GLU A 111 -4.86 30.17 18.43
CA GLU A 111 -4.50 31.50 18.95
C GLU A 111 -5.54 32.55 18.56
N ASP A 112 -5.98 32.54 17.30
CA ASP A 112 -7.05 33.42 16.81
C ASP A 112 -8.35 33.19 17.59
N LEU A 113 -8.71 31.93 17.83
CA LEU A 113 -9.89 31.58 18.62
C LEU A 113 -9.81 32.16 20.05
N LYS A 114 -8.66 32.09 20.72
CA LYS A 114 -8.48 32.66 22.06
C LYS A 114 -8.61 34.18 22.06
N ALA A 115 -8.16 34.85 21.00
CA ALA A 115 -8.34 36.28 20.84
C ALA A 115 -9.83 36.62 20.69
N GLN A 116 -10.54 35.91 19.82
CA GLN A 116 -11.99 36.10 19.63
C GLN A 116 -12.81 35.80 20.90
N GLU A 117 -12.44 34.77 21.67
CA GLU A 117 -13.10 34.48 22.97
C GLU A 117 -12.92 35.64 23.97
N LYS A 118 -11.76 36.31 23.93
CA LYS A 118 -11.53 37.51 24.75
C LYS A 118 -12.39 38.69 24.27
N ASP A 119 -12.55 38.85 22.97
CA ASP A 119 -13.39 39.90 22.40
C ASP A 119 -14.86 39.69 22.80
N VAL A 120 -15.37 38.45 22.72
CA VAL A 120 -16.71 38.08 23.21
C VAL A 120 -16.89 38.43 24.69
N LEU A 121 -15.87 38.21 25.53
CA LEU A 121 -15.93 38.59 26.94
C LEU A 121 -16.00 40.11 27.11
N GLN A 122 -15.26 40.88 26.31
CA GLN A 122 -15.30 42.34 26.35
C GLN A 122 -16.65 42.90 25.86
N ALA A 123 -17.19 42.39 24.76
CA ALA A 123 -18.51 42.80 24.28
C ALA A 123 -19.61 42.40 25.28
N GLN A 124 -19.49 41.24 25.93
CA GLN A 124 -20.43 40.83 26.98
C GLN A 124 -20.39 41.79 28.18
N GLN A 125 -19.19 42.21 28.61
CA GLN A 125 -19.02 43.21 29.67
C GLN A 125 -19.67 44.55 29.28
N ASN A 126 -19.43 45.03 28.05
CA ASN A 126 -20.06 46.26 27.55
C ASN A 126 -21.60 46.16 27.54
N VAL A 127 -22.16 45.03 27.11
CA VAL A 127 -23.61 44.79 27.15
C VAL A 127 -24.15 44.84 28.59
N ASP A 128 -23.40 44.31 29.56
CA ASP A 128 -23.83 44.31 30.95
C ASP A 128 -23.69 45.69 31.62
N GLU A 129 -22.65 46.45 31.29
CA GLU A 129 -22.50 47.86 31.70
C GLU A 129 -23.66 48.72 31.15
N LEU A 130 -23.97 48.60 29.86
CA LEU A 130 -25.08 49.33 29.23
C LEU A 130 -26.45 48.97 29.82
N LYS A 131 -26.66 47.72 30.28
CA LYS A 131 -27.88 47.35 31.01
C LYS A 131 -27.99 48.08 32.34
N VAL A 132 -26.91 48.12 33.12
CA VAL A 132 -26.88 48.82 34.41
C VAL A 132 -27.15 50.31 34.21
N GLU A 133 -26.54 50.88 33.18
CA GLU A 133 -26.73 52.28 32.78
C GLU A 133 -28.15 52.60 32.32
N LEU A 134 -28.78 51.68 31.59
CA LEU A 134 -30.18 51.78 31.17
C LEU A 134 -31.11 51.70 32.37
N ASP A 135 -30.89 50.75 33.28
CA ASP A 135 -31.68 50.59 34.51
C ASP A 135 -31.61 51.86 35.37
N ALA A 136 -30.43 52.46 35.49
CA ALA A 136 -30.24 53.74 36.20
C ALA A 136 -31.01 54.90 35.53
N ALA A 137 -30.96 54.99 34.19
CA ALA A 137 -31.70 56.01 33.45
C ALA A 137 -33.22 55.83 33.58
N GLN A 138 -33.69 54.58 33.56
CA GLN A 138 -35.11 54.24 33.78
C GLN A 138 -35.57 54.58 35.21
N ALA A 139 -34.74 54.31 36.22
CA ALA A 139 -35.02 54.69 37.60
C ALA A 139 -35.16 56.21 37.75
N LYS A 140 -34.22 56.97 37.19
CA LYS A 140 -34.25 58.45 37.17
C LYS A 140 -35.50 58.98 36.44
N LEU A 141 -35.88 58.39 35.30
CA LEU A 141 -37.10 58.75 34.59
C LEU A 141 -38.35 58.53 35.47
N LYS A 142 -38.41 57.40 36.19
CA LYS A 142 -39.52 57.10 37.09
C LYS A 142 -39.62 58.10 38.24
N GLU A 143 -38.49 58.48 38.85
CA GLU A 143 -38.46 59.51 39.89
C GLU A 143 -38.95 60.88 39.37
N LEU A 144 -38.54 61.27 38.15
CA LEU A 144 -38.97 62.53 37.53
C LEU A 144 -40.46 62.54 37.17
N GLN A 145 -41.02 61.39 36.81
CA GLN A 145 -42.46 61.25 36.51
C GLN A 145 -43.36 61.50 37.74
N GLU A 146 -42.83 61.38 38.95
CA GLU A 146 -43.54 61.74 40.19
C GLU A 146 -43.56 63.27 40.43
N GLY A 147 -42.77 64.04 39.67
CA GLY A 147 -42.73 65.51 39.67
C GLY A 147 -43.51 66.17 38.52
N ALA A 148 -43.54 67.51 38.49
CA ALA A 148 -44.28 68.31 37.50
C ALA A 148 -43.38 68.99 36.43
N ASP A 149 -42.08 68.69 36.39
CA ASP A 149 -41.15 69.27 35.42
C ASP A 149 -41.13 68.45 34.12
N LYS A 150 -41.89 68.93 33.14
CA LYS A 150 -42.06 68.24 31.85
C LYS A 150 -40.77 68.21 31.03
N ASP A 151 -39.97 69.27 31.06
CA ASP A 151 -38.74 69.36 30.28
C ASP A 151 -37.71 68.34 30.79
N ALA A 152 -37.64 68.13 32.11
CA ALA A 152 -36.80 67.10 32.72
C ALA A 152 -37.24 65.68 32.35
N ILE A 153 -38.55 65.42 32.29
CA ILE A 153 -39.11 64.13 31.87
C ILE A 153 -38.76 63.85 30.40
N ASP A 154 -38.96 64.82 29.50
CA ASP A 154 -38.68 64.66 28.07
C ASP A 154 -37.18 64.37 27.85
N ALA A 155 -36.29 65.09 28.54
CA ALA A 155 -34.84 64.83 28.50
C ALA A 155 -34.46 63.42 29.00
N ALA A 156 -35.08 62.95 30.09
CA ALA A 156 -34.82 61.61 30.62
C ALA A 156 -35.38 60.50 29.71
N GLN A 157 -36.50 60.74 29.01
CA GLN A 157 -37.01 59.81 28.00
C GLN A 157 -36.06 59.67 26.82
N ASP A 158 -35.47 60.78 26.36
CA ASP A 158 -34.51 60.76 25.27
C ASP A 158 -33.19 60.09 25.69
N GLU A 159 -32.75 60.27 26.95
CA GLU A 159 -31.62 59.53 27.54
C GLU A 159 -31.89 58.00 27.52
N VAL A 160 -33.07 57.56 27.97
CA VAL A 160 -33.45 56.14 27.95
C VAL A 160 -33.50 55.57 26.52
N LYS A 161 -34.02 56.33 25.55
CA LYS A 161 -34.02 55.92 24.14
C LYS A 161 -32.61 55.78 23.58
N SER A 162 -31.71 56.73 23.87
CA SER A 162 -30.31 56.65 23.44
C SER A 162 -29.65 55.38 23.96
N LYS A 163 -29.75 55.11 25.28
CA LYS A 163 -29.17 53.92 25.90
C LYS A 163 -29.78 52.61 25.40
N LEU A 164 -31.07 52.61 25.02
CA LEU A 164 -31.71 51.44 24.41
C LEU A 164 -31.12 51.12 23.03
N GLU A 165 -30.86 52.12 22.19
CA GLU A 165 -30.23 51.89 20.90
C GLU A 165 -28.76 51.47 21.07
N GLU A 166 -28.00 52.10 21.97
CA GLU A 166 -26.63 51.68 22.30
C GLU A 166 -26.57 50.22 22.79
N LEU A 167 -27.49 49.83 23.69
CA LEU A 167 -27.59 48.45 24.17
C LEU A 167 -27.94 47.47 23.05
N LYS A 168 -28.77 47.88 22.09
CA LYS A 168 -29.15 47.05 20.95
C LYS A 168 -27.98 46.86 19.98
N GLU A 169 -27.24 47.92 19.69
CA GLU A 169 -26.00 47.86 18.90
C GLU A 169 -24.97 46.95 19.57
N ALA A 170 -24.71 47.13 20.87
CA ALA A 170 -23.80 46.28 21.62
C ALA A 170 -24.21 44.80 21.64
N LYS A 171 -25.51 44.50 21.71
CA LYS A 171 -26.03 43.13 21.61
C LYS A 171 -25.83 42.53 20.22
N ASN A 172 -25.96 43.31 19.16
CA ASN A 172 -25.70 42.84 17.81
C ASN A 172 -24.22 42.52 17.63
N THR A 173 -23.31 43.39 18.08
CA THR A 173 -21.86 43.13 18.06
C THR A 173 -21.50 41.87 18.84
N LEU A 174 -22.02 41.71 20.05
CA LEU A 174 -21.82 40.50 20.85
C LEU A 174 -22.30 39.23 20.13
N GLN A 175 -23.41 39.32 19.39
CA GLN A 175 -23.93 38.19 18.63
C GLN A 175 -23.01 37.86 17.44
N GLU A 176 -22.55 38.87 16.71
CA GLU A 176 -21.60 38.70 15.59
C GLU A 176 -20.30 38.04 16.07
N GLU A 177 -19.72 38.51 17.18
CA GLU A 177 -18.52 37.91 17.76
C GLU A 177 -18.73 36.46 18.22
N LYS A 178 -19.90 36.13 18.80
CA LYS A 178 -20.25 34.75 19.15
C LYS A 178 -20.36 33.85 17.92
N ASP A 179 -20.92 34.36 16.83
CA ASP A 179 -21.05 33.62 15.57
C ASP A 179 -19.66 33.41 14.91
N GLU A 180 -18.76 34.38 15.00
CA GLU A 180 -17.36 34.23 14.58
C GLU A 180 -16.63 33.15 15.37
N VAL A 181 -16.73 33.17 16.70
CA VAL A 181 -16.16 32.13 17.58
C VAL A 181 -16.70 30.74 17.23
N ALA A 182 -18.00 30.63 16.96
CA ALA A 182 -18.63 29.36 16.57
C ALA A 182 -18.10 28.85 15.22
N ASN A 183 -17.86 29.75 14.26
CA ASN A 183 -17.27 29.39 12.96
C ASN A 183 -15.79 28.99 13.08
N SER A 184 -15.02 29.68 13.92
CA SER A 184 -13.62 29.33 14.21
C SER A 184 -13.51 27.95 14.86
N HIS A 185 -14.42 27.60 15.78
CA HIS A 185 -14.50 26.26 16.35
C HIS A 185 -14.72 25.18 15.28
N LYS A 186 -15.68 25.38 14.36
CA LYS A 186 -15.92 24.44 13.25
C LYS A 186 -14.69 24.25 12.39
N LYS A 187 -14.02 25.34 12.00
CA LYS A 187 -12.80 25.30 11.20
C LYS A 187 -11.66 24.54 11.89
N ILE A 188 -11.51 24.73 13.20
CA ILE A 188 -10.53 24.00 14.00
C ILE A 188 -10.84 22.50 14.02
N ASP A 189 -12.11 22.13 14.14
CA ASP A 189 -12.51 20.72 14.15
C ASP A 189 -12.31 20.05 12.78
N GLU A 190 -12.53 20.78 11.68
CA GLU A 190 -12.17 20.34 10.33
C GLU A 190 -10.66 20.05 10.22
N LEU A 191 -9.80 21.00 10.64
CA LEU A 191 -8.33 20.85 10.62
C LEU A 191 -7.80 19.69 11.49
N LYS A 192 -8.53 19.30 12.54
CA LYS A 192 -8.18 18.12 13.37
C LYS A 192 -8.58 16.80 12.72
N SER A 193 -9.62 16.82 11.87
CA SER A 193 -10.17 15.63 11.22
C SER A 193 -9.44 15.24 9.94
N GLU A 194 -8.70 16.18 9.35
CA GLU A 194 -7.72 15.97 8.27
C GLU A 194 -6.41 15.34 8.79
#